data_AF-A0A844CDN2-F1
#
_entry.id   AF-A0A844CDN2-F1
#
_cell.length_a   1.000
_cell.length_b   1.000
_cell.length_c   1.000
_cell.angle_alpha   90.00
_cell.angle_beta   90.00
_cell.angle_gamma   90.00
#
_symmetry.space_group_name_H-M   'P 1'
#
loop_
_entity.id
_entity.type
_entity.pdbx_description
1 polymer ?
#
loop_
_entity_poly.entity_id
_entity_poly.type
_entity_poly.pdbx_seq_one_letter_code
_entity_poly.pdbx_strand_id
1 'polypeptide(L)'
;MEKITEALSRLLVDKGHIESKDFYRISFALEVVFSNVISFLVVVILGILLNAVIELIGFIIVFIGFRLMNDRYHAKTFWRCLWMTTATFLGPVSLSRILPMAYVVHFVSLALLFNGW
;
A
#
# COMPACT_ATOMS: atom_id res chain seq x y z
N MET A 1 12.16 5.60 5.98
CA MET A 1 12.07 4.14 6.22
C MET A 1 13.39 3.50 5.83
N GLU A 2 13.98 4.01 4.75
CA GLU A 2 15.41 4.00 4.41
C GLU A 2 16.39 3.62 5.54
N LYS A 3 16.54 4.40 6.63
CA LYS A 3 17.50 4.05 7.70
C LYS A 3 17.28 2.67 8.34
N ILE A 4 16.02 2.26 8.50
CA ILE A 4 15.66 0.96 9.11
C ILE A 4 15.93 -0.16 8.11
N THR A 5 15.61 0.05 6.84
CA THR A 5 15.79 -0.95 5.78
C THR A 5 17.25 -1.11 5.41
N GLU A 6 18.03 -0.04 5.45
CA GLU A 6 19.49 -0.08 5.34
C GLU A 6 20.12 -0.84 6.51
N ALA A 7 19.71 -0.57 7.75
CA ALA A 7 20.20 -1.28 8.92
C ALA A 7 19.91 -2.79 8.83
N LEU A 8 18.69 -3.16 8.44
CA LEU A 8 18.31 -4.56 8.19
C LEU A 8 19.13 -5.18 7.06
N SER A 9 19.34 -4.45 5.97
CA SER A 9 20.12 -4.92 4.82
C SER A 9 21.59 -5.13 5.20
N ARG A 10 22.15 -4.27 6.05
CA ARG A 10 23.52 -4.42 6.59
C ARG A 10 23.62 -5.69 7.43
N LEU A 11 22.67 -5.91 8.34
CA LEU A 11 22.61 -7.14 9.14
C LEU A 11 22.52 -8.41 8.30
N LEU A 12 21.81 -8.37 7.17
CA LEU A 12 21.69 -9.50 6.25
C LEU A 12 22.98 -9.78 5.47
N VAL A 13 23.70 -8.73 5.08
CA VAL A 13 25.03 -8.84 4.45
C VAL A 13 26.06 -9.35 5.47
N ASP A 14 26.07 -8.82 6.69
CA ASP A 14 27.00 -9.21 7.74
C ASP A 14 26.83 -10.69 8.14
N LYS A 15 25.61 -11.22 8.05
CA LYS A 15 25.31 -12.64 8.28
C LYS A 15 25.59 -13.54 7.07
N GLY A 16 26.02 -12.98 5.94
CA GLY A 16 26.31 -13.74 4.71
C GLY A 16 25.05 -14.28 4.00
N HIS A 17 23.86 -13.77 4.32
CA HIS A 17 22.62 -14.16 3.62
C HIS A 17 22.48 -13.49 2.25
N ILE A 18 23.18 -12.37 2.05
CA ILE A 18 23.08 -11.53 0.85
C ILE A 18 24.49 -11.06 0.47
N GLU A 19 24.78 -11.03 -0.82
CA GLU A 19 26.01 -10.42 -1.33
C GLU A 19 25.99 -8.90 -1.15
N SER A 20 27.16 -8.31 -0.89
CA SER A 20 27.31 -6.85 -0.74
C SER A 20 26.86 -6.08 -1.99
N LYS A 21 26.98 -6.67 -3.19
CA LYS A 21 26.50 -6.09 -4.46
C LYS A 21 24.98 -5.89 -4.49
N ASP A 22 24.23 -6.71 -3.76
CA ASP A 22 22.76 -6.69 -3.73
C ASP A 22 22.21 -5.81 -2.60
N PHE A 23 23.08 -5.22 -1.78
CA PHE A 23 22.72 -4.40 -0.62
C PHE A 23 21.66 -3.34 -0.95
N TYR A 24 21.91 -2.52 -1.98
CA TYR A 24 21.01 -1.43 -2.36
C TYR A 24 19.66 -1.96 -2.89
N ARG A 25 19.70 -3.06 -3.65
CA ARG A 25 18.50 -3.69 -4.20
C ARG A 25 17.60 -4.24 -3.10
N ILE A 26 18.18 -4.90 -2.10
CA ILE A 26 17.45 -5.46 -0.96
C ILE A 26 16.93 -4.36 -0.05
N SER A 27 17.72 -3.31 0.22
CA SER A 27 17.27 -2.18 1.04
C SER A 27 16.03 -1.51 0.45
N PHE A 28 16.05 -1.28 -0.87
CA PHE A 28 14.89 -0.75 -1.59
C PHE A 28 13.70 -1.71 -1.56
N ALA A 29 13.93 -3.01 -1.80
CA ALA A 29 12.86 -4.01 -1.74
C ALA A 29 12.20 -4.07 -0.35
N LEU A 30 12.99 -4.01 0.72
CA LEU A 30 12.49 -3.94 2.08
C LEU A 30 11.67 -2.67 2.32
N GLU A 31 12.11 -1.52 1.82
CA GLU A 31 11.37 -0.26 1.94
C GLU A 31 10.00 -0.33 1.25
N VAL A 32 9.93 -0.97 0.09
CA VAL A 32 8.66 -1.23 -0.60
C VAL A 32 7.77 -2.14 0.25
N VAL A 33 8.30 -3.28 0.72
CA VAL A 33 7.53 -4.25 1.50
C VAL A 33 6.99 -3.62 2.79
N PHE A 34 7.83 -2.96 3.57
CA PHE A 34 7.40 -2.32 4.81
C PHE A 34 6.40 -1.19 4.56
N SER A 35 6.60 -0.35 3.54
CA SER A 35 5.63 0.68 3.17
C SER A 35 4.25 0.11 2.88
N ASN A 36 4.21 -1.02 2.17
CA ASN A 36 2.98 -1.67 1.77
C ASN A 36 2.30 -2.32 2.96
N VAL A 37 3.06 -3.05 3.79
CA VAL A 37 2.53 -3.72 4.99
C VAL A 37 1.98 -2.70 5.97
N ILE A 38 2.71 -1.63 6.25
CA ILE A 38 2.23 -0.59 7.18
C ILE A 38 0.98 0.11 6.62
N SER A 39 0.98 0.48 5.34
CA SER A 39 -0.20 1.11 4.71
C SER A 39 -1.42 0.19 4.72
N PHE A 40 -1.22 -1.10 4.46
CA PHE A 40 -2.27 -2.10 4.53
C PHE A 40 -2.85 -2.23 5.94
N LEU A 41 -1.99 -2.32 6.96
CA LEU A 41 -2.42 -2.39 8.36
C LEU A 41 -3.25 -1.16 8.76
N VAL A 42 -2.83 0.04 8.34
CA VAL A 42 -3.60 1.27 8.60
C VAL A 42 -4.99 1.20 7.97
N VAL A 43 -5.11 0.76 6.72
CA VAL A 43 -6.42 0.60 6.07
C VAL A 43 -7.29 -0.43 6.77
N VAL A 44 -6.74 -1.58 7.19
CA VAL A 44 -7.48 -2.59 7.95
C VAL A 44 -8.01 -2.03 9.26
N ILE A 45 -7.17 -1.32 10.03
CA ILE A 45 -7.57 -0.69 11.28
C ILE A 45 -8.68 0.33 11.02
N LEU A 46 -8.54 1.18 9.99
CA LEU A 46 -9.56 2.17 9.64
C LEU A 46 -10.89 1.53 9.22
N GLY A 47 -10.87 0.46 8.44
CA GLY A 47 -12.08 -0.24 8.03
C GLY A 47 -12.83 -0.86 9.21
N ILE A 48 -12.11 -1.41 10.18
CA ILE A 48 -12.70 -1.92 11.42
C ILE A 48 -13.28 -0.76 12.26
N LEU A 49 -12.52 0.32 12.46
CA LEU A 49 -12.98 1.49 13.24
C LEU A 49 -14.20 2.17 12.63
N LEU A 50 -14.31 2.21 11.30
CA LEU A 50 -15.44 2.80 10.58
C LEU A 50 -16.62 1.83 10.39
N ASN A 51 -16.52 0.60 10.92
CA ASN A 51 -17.47 -0.49 10.73
C ASN A 51 -17.80 -0.76 9.25
N ALA A 52 -16.81 -0.59 8.37
CA ALA A 52 -16.90 -0.68 6.92
C ALA A 52 -16.19 -1.95 6.41
N VAL A 53 -16.54 -3.11 7.02
CA VAL A 53 -15.83 -4.38 6.79
C VAL A 53 -16.07 -4.90 5.37
N ILE A 54 -17.27 -4.71 4.83
CA ILE A 54 -17.62 -5.16 3.46
C ILE A 54 -16.83 -4.34 2.43
N GLU A 55 -16.77 -3.03 2.61
CA GLU A 55 -15.99 -2.12 1.78
C GLU A 55 -14.49 -2.39 1.91
N LEU A 56 -14.00 -2.71 3.11
CA LEU A 56 -12.62 -3.13 3.34
C LEU A 56 -12.26 -4.39 2.54
N ILE A 57 -13.10 -5.43 2.57
CA ILE A 57 -12.86 -6.66 1.81
C ILE A 57 -12.83 -6.36 0.30
N GLY A 58 -13.80 -5.60 -0.20
CA GLY A 58 -13.84 -5.20 -1.60
C GLY A 58 -12.62 -4.38 -2.01
N PHE A 59 -12.22 -3.42 -1.18
CA PHE A 59 -11.02 -2.62 -1.38
C PHE A 59 -9.77 -3.48 -1.43
N ILE A 60 -9.59 -4.44 -0.51
CA ILE A 60 -8.42 -5.32 -0.47
C ILE A 60 -8.30 -6.14 -1.76
N ILE A 61 -9.39 -6.75 -2.23
CA ILE A 61 -9.39 -7.59 -3.44
C ILE A 61 -8.95 -6.77 -4.65
N VAL A 62 -9.58 -5.60 -4.85
CA VAL A 62 -9.30 -4.74 -6.00
C VAL A 62 -7.91 -4.10 -5.89
N PHE A 63 -7.55 -3.58 -4.72
CA PHE A 63 -6.30 -2.87 -4.49
C PHE A 63 -5.09 -3.81 -4.58
N ILE A 64 -5.15 -5.03 -4.02
CA ILE A 64 -4.07 -6.02 -4.15
C ILE A 64 -3.93 -6.45 -5.61
N GLY A 65 -5.04 -6.77 -6.29
CA GLY A 65 -5.01 -7.15 -7.71
C GLY A 65 -4.37 -6.06 -8.57
N PHE A 66 -4.76 -4.81 -8.36
CA PHE A 66 -4.21 -3.66 -9.09
C PHE A 66 -2.72 -3.42 -8.79
N ARG A 67 -2.29 -3.68 -7.55
CA ARG A 67 -0.90 -3.52 -7.11
C ARG A 67 0.03 -4.62 -7.63
N LEU A 68 -0.49 -5.83 -7.85
CA LEU A 68 0.25 -6.91 -8.50
C LEU A 68 0.46 -6.64 -10.00
N MET A 69 -0.47 -5.93 -10.65
CA MET A 69 -0.37 -5.58 -12.07
C MET A 69 0.51 -4.36 -12.33
N ASN A 70 0.51 -3.38 -11.42
CA ASN A 70 1.31 -2.17 -11.55
C ASN A 70 2.68 -2.35 -10.88
N ASP A 71 3.61 -2.81 -11.69
CA ASP A 71 4.91 -3.34 -11.27
C ASP A 71 5.84 -2.33 -10.56
N ARG A 72 5.53 -1.02 -10.51
CA ARG A 72 6.54 0.00 -10.10
C ARG A 72 6.04 1.28 -9.44
N TYR A 73 4.83 1.35 -8.87
CA TYR A 73 4.45 2.56 -8.13
C TYR A 73 4.95 2.56 -6.68
N HIS A 74 6.18 3.06 -6.50
CA HIS A 74 6.67 3.50 -5.20
C HIS A 74 6.65 5.03 -5.19
N ALA A 75 5.76 5.60 -4.38
CA ALA A 75 5.83 7.01 -4.08
C ALA A 75 7.21 7.31 -3.46
N LYS A 76 7.87 8.41 -3.85
CA LYS A 76 9.23 8.77 -3.39
C LYS A 76 9.42 8.79 -1.87
N THR A 77 8.34 8.76 -1.09
CA THR A 77 8.35 8.70 0.37
C THR A 77 7.25 7.80 0.92
N PHE A 78 7.54 7.10 2.02
CA PHE A 78 6.57 6.33 2.81
C PHE A 78 5.26 7.10 3.06
N TRP A 79 5.38 8.35 3.51
CA TRP A 79 4.24 9.20 3.84
C TRP A 79 3.29 9.41 2.66
N ARG A 80 3.82 9.55 1.44
CA ARG A 80 2.99 9.63 0.25
C ARG A 80 2.25 8.33 -0.02
N CYS A 81 2.94 7.19 0.10
CA CYS A 81 2.31 5.88 -0.07
C CYS A 81 1.16 5.67 0.94
N LEU A 82 1.40 6.03 2.20
CA LEU A 82 0.41 5.94 3.27
C LEU A 82 -0.80 6.84 2.99
N TRP A 83 -0.56 8.12 2.66
CA TRP A 83 -1.62 9.09 2.37
C TRP A 83 -2.46 8.68 1.16
N MET A 84 -1.81 8.28 0.06
CA MET A 84 -2.53 7.86 -1.15
C MET A 84 -3.35 6.60 -0.91
N THR A 85 -2.77 5.57 -0.28
CA THR A 85 -3.49 4.32 0.02
C THR A 85 -4.68 4.58 0.93
N THR A 86 -4.49 5.42 1.96
CA THR A 86 -5.54 5.77 2.91
C THR A 86 -6.64 6.62 2.27
N ALA A 87 -6.29 7.60 1.43
CA ALA A 87 -7.25 8.44 0.72
C ALA A 87 -8.10 7.62 -0.28
N THR A 88 -7.47 6.69 -1.00
CA THR A 88 -8.15 5.79 -1.93
C THR A 88 -9.07 4.81 -1.21
N PHE A 89 -8.86 4.52 0.08
CA PHE A 89 -9.80 3.75 0.90
C PHE A 89 -10.93 4.62 1.47
N LEU A 90 -10.60 5.79 2.04
CA LEU A 90 -11.58 6.66 2.70
C LEU A 90 -12.60 7.26 1.72
N GLY A 91 -12.20 7.57 0.49
CA GLY A 91 -13.10 8.12 -0.53
C GLY A 91 -14.31 7.20 -0.81
N PRO A 92 -14.07 5.94 -1.23
CA PRO A 92 -15.11 4.94 -1.44
C PRO A 92 -15.98 4.65 -0.20
N VAL A 93 -15.37 4.55 0.99
CA VAL A 93 -16.11 4.32 2.25
C VAL A 93 -17.02 5.50 2.60
N SER A 94 -16.57 6.72 2.33
CA SER A 94 -17.41 7.91 2.53
C SER A 94 -18.54 7.96 1.51
N LEU A 95 -18.26 7.56 0.27
CA LEU A 95 -19.21 7.57 -0.83
C LEU A 95 -20.25 6.44 -0.72
N SER A 96 -19.90 5.26 -0.18
CA SER A 96 -20.81 4.13 0.02
C SER A 96 -21.94 4.46 0.99
N ARG A 97 -21.74 5.43 1.89
CA ARG A 97 -22.76 5.92 2.82
C ARG A 97 -23.80 6.83 2.17
N ILE A 98 -23.52 7.33 0.96
CA ILE A 98 -24.37 8.32 0.26
C ILE A 98 -24.91 7.74 -1.05
N LEU A 99 -24.13 6.92 -1.75
CA LEU A 99 -24.44 6.39 -3.08
C LEU A 99 -24.57 4.86 -3.08
N PRO A 100 -25.37 4.29 -4.01
CA PRO A 100 -25.44 2.86 -4.23
C PRO A 100 -24.08 2.24 -4.58
N MET A 101 -23.86 0.99 -4.14
CA MET A 101 -22.57 0.28 -4.30
C MET A 101 -22.03 0.23 -5.74
N ALA A 102 -22.89 0.25 -6.76
CA ALA A 102 -22.46 0.29 -8.15
C ALA A 102 -21.56 1.50 -8.47
N TYR A 103 -21.91 2.68 -7.96
CA TYR A 103 -21.13 3.92 -8.18
C TYR A 103 -19.83 3.93 -7.38
N VAL A 104 -19.81 3.28 -6.22
CA VAL A 104 -18.62 3.14 -5.37
C VAL A 104 -17.54 2.33 -6.10
N VAL A 105 -17.91 1.22 -6.75
CA VAL A 105 -16.97 0.38 -7.50
C VAL A 105 -16.36 1.14 -8.68
N HIS A 106 -17.16 1.94 -9.41
CA HIS A 106 -16.65 2.79 -10.49
C HIS A 106 -15.71 3.89 -9.98
N PHE A 107 -16.03 4.51 -8.83
CA PHE A 107 -15.18 5.52 -8.21
C PHE A 107 -13.84 4.92 -7.73
N VAL A 108 -13.85 3.75 -7.09
CA VAL A 108 -12.63 3.01 -6.71
C VAL A 108 -11.77 2.74 -7.95
N SER A 109 -12.39 2.26 -9.02
CA SER A 109 -11.68 1.93 -10.27
C SER A 109 -11.03 3.17 -10.90
N LEU A 110 -11.73 4.31 -10.91
CA LEU A 110 -11.21 5.59 -11.37
C LEU A 110 -10.09 6.12 -10.45
N ALA A 111 -10.29 6.10 -9.13
CA ALA A 111 -9.28 6.53 -8.17
C ALA A 111 -8.00 5.69 -8.27
N LEU A 112 -8.12 4.40 -8.59
CA LEU A 112 -6.97 3.52 -8.87
C LEU A 112 -6.25 3.90 -10.16
N LEU A 113 -6.98 4.27 -11.22
CA LEU A 113 -6.39 4.77 -12.47
C LEU A 113 -5.63 6.10 -12.27
N PHE A 114 -6.15 6.99 -11.41
CA PHE A 114 -5.48 8.25 -11.07
C PHE A 114 -4.31 8.09 -10.09
N ASN A 115 -4.30 7.05 -9.26
CA ASN A 115 -3.17 6.70 -8.38
C ASN A 115 -2.07 5.89 -9.10
N GLY A 116 -2.20 5.65 -10.40
CA GLY A 116 -1.25 4.88 -11.22
C GLY A 116 -0.06 5.65 -11.80
N TRP A 117 0.32 6.81 -11.25
CA TRP A 117 1.35 7.69 -11.81
C TRP A 117 2.46 8.09 -10.85
#